data_AF-A0A8J3WLU4-F1
#
_entry.id   AF-A0A8J3WLU4-F1
#
_cell.length_a   1.000
_cell.length_b   1.000
_cell.length_c   1.000
_cell.angle_alpha   90.00
_cell.angle_beta   90.00
_cell.angle_gamma   90.00
#
_symmetry.space_group_name_H-M   'P 1'
#
loop_
_entity.id
_entity.type
_entity.pdbx_description
1 polymer ?
#
loop_
_entity_poly.entity_id
_entity_poly.type
_entity_poly.pdbx_seq_one_letter_code
_entity_poly.pdbx_strand_id
1 'polypeptide(L)'
;MVHEQKRLERGIELAALAEQLKAAGISLEFLAGELQGTHDPSGIVFTVLAALSGMEYEYIRDRTLEGQESARARGKAIGGAAVIDEVMLVVALHLRERGKSLRGIAAQLVITKGKKKGWHPSPATVLRMLREHDDTAATAAAAGARALDDDPASLAPASSTPPAAAADQPAGPNRAAR
;
A
#
# COMPACT_ATOMS: atom_id res chain seq x y z
N MET A 1 4.90 37.66 14.31
CA MET A 1 5.83 38.07 15.38
C MET A 1 6.32 36.80 16.07
N VAL A 2 7.54 36.33 15.76
CA VAL A 2 8.05 35.04 16.26
C VAL A 2 9.20 35.29 17.24
N HIS A 3 9.08 34.77 18.45
CA HIS A 3 10.11 34.83 19.48
C HIS A 3 10.85 33.48 19.58
N GLU A 4 12.13 33.52 19.22
CA GLU A 4 13.19 32.55 19.53
C GLU A 4 13.28 31.24 18.72
N GLN A 5 14.39 31.11 17.98
CA GLN A 5 14.82 29.95 17.20
C GLN A 5 15.67 28.96 18.01
N LYS A 6 15.15 28.38 19.10
CA LYS A 6 15.95 27.50 19.99
C LYS A 6 15.45 26.07 20.22
N ARG A 7 14.52 25.56 19.41
CA ARG A 7 14.17 24.13 19.42
C ARG A 7 14.04 23.64 17.99
N LEU A 8 14.85 22.65 17.62
CA LEU A 8 14.92 22.03 16.29
C LEU A 8 13.54 21.57 15.75
N GLU A 9 12.58 21.29 16.62
CA GLU A 9 11.19 20.97 16.26
C GLU A 9 10.41 22.17 15.68
N ARG A 10 10.78 23.42 16.01
CA ARG A 10 10.12 24.64 15.48
C ARG A 10 10.73 25.16 14.19
N GLY A 11 11.89 24.66 13.77
CA GLY A 11 12.50 25.05 12.48
C GLY A 11 11.61 24.67 11.30
N ILE A 12 10.98 23.50 11.42
CA ILE A 12 10.07 22.91 10.43
C ILE A 12 8.79 23.73 10.29
N GLU A 13 8.18 24.06 11.43
CA GLU A 13 6.98 24.92 11.46
C GLU A 13 7.28 26.33 10.91
N LEU A 14 8.49 26.84 11.13
CA LEU A 14 8.93 28.14 10.62
C LEU A 14 9.13 28.13 9.10
N ALA A 15 9.69 27.06 8.55
CA ALA A 15 9.89 26.89 7.11
C ALA A 15 8.54 26.85 6.38
N ALA A 16 7.60 26.03 6.88
CA ALA A 16 6.24 25.96 6.36
C ALA A 16 5.47 27.28 6.52
N LEU A 17 5.63 27.97 7.66
CA LEU A 17 5.03 29.28 7.89
C LEU A 17 5.59 30.34 6.94
N ALA A 18 6.90 30.33 6.67
CA ALA A 18 7.52 31.24 5.72
C ALA A 18 6.98 31.03 4.30
N GLU A 19 6.72 29.80 3.88
CA GLU A 19 6.10 29.53 2.58
C GLU A 19 4.67 30.09 2.48
N GLN A 20 3.87 29.92 3.54
CA GLN A 20 2.50 30.48 3.61
C GLN A 20 2.49 32.01 3.61
N LEU A 21 3.38 32.63 4.38
CA LEU A 21 3.52 34.10 4.43
C LEU A 21 4.00 34.65 3.08
N LYS A 22 4.92 33.94 2.40
CA LYS A 22 5.37 34.31 1.05
C LYS A 22 4.23 34.30 0.05
N ALA A 23 3.41 33.24 0.06
CA ALA A 23 2.25 33.12 -0.82
C ALA A 23 1.22 34.24 -0.58
N ALA A 24 1.11 34.71 0.67
CA ALA A 24 0.25 35.82 1.05
C ALA A 24 0.89 37.22 0.86
N GLY A 25 2.16 37.30 0.45
CA GLY A 25 2.88 38.56 0.30
C GLY A 25 3.17 39.28 1.63
N ILE A 26 3.22 38.56 2.74
CA ILE A 26 3.38 39.10 4.10
C ILE A 26 4.83 39.01 4.55
N SER A 27 5.39 40.12 5.02
CA SER A 27 6.76 40.21 5.54
C SER A 27 6.95 39.48 6.87
N LEU A 28 8.15 38.96 7.12
CA LEU A 28 8.49 38.25 8.36
C LEU A 28 9.45 39.09 9.20
N GLU A 29 9.12 39.30 10.47
CA GLU A 29 9.98 40.01 11.41
C GLU A 29 10.54 39.06 12.48
N PHE A 30 11.86 38.94 12.55
CA PHE A 30 12.57 38.26 13.63
C PHE A 30 13.01 39.28 14.67
N LEU A 31 12.64 39.03 15.93
CA LEU A 31 12.90 39.97 17.03
C LEU A 31 14.17 39.64 17.83
N ALA A 32 14.76 38.47 17.59
CA ALA A 32 15.96 38.01 18.24
C ALA A 32 16.67 36.96 17.37
N GLY A 33 17.99 36.82 17.56
CA GLY A 33 18.84 35.86 16.82
C GLY A 33 19.62 36.52 15.69
N GLU A 34 20.42 35.72 14.98
CA GLU A 34 21.33 36.23 13.92
C GLU A 34 20.58 36.78 12.69
N LEU A 35 19.33 36.36 12.50
CA LEU A 35 18.44 36.83 11.42
C LEU A 35 17.51 37.97 11.86
N GLN A 36 17.81 38.66 12.97
CA GLN A 36 16.98 39.76 13.48
C GLN A 36 16.73 40.84 12.41
N GLY A 37 15.48 41.28 12.31
CA GLY A 37 15.04 42.27 11.33
C GLY A 37 13.79 41.86 10.55
N THR A 38 13.32 42.76 9.69
CA THR A 38 12.19 42.53 8.77
C THR A 38 12.70 41.98 7.45
N HIS A 39 12.08 40.91 6.97
CA HIS A 39 12.43 40.22 5.73
C HIS A 39 11.27 40.29 4.75
N ASP A 40 11.59 40.65 3.51
CA ASP A 40 10.63 40.68 2.41
C ASP A 40 10.38 39.26 1.85
N PRO A 41 9.15 38.93 1.42
CA PRO A 41 8.82 37.66 0.76
C PRO A 41 9.73 37.27 -0.41
N SER A 42 10.30 38.24 -1.11
CA SER A 42 11.21 38.02 -2.25
C SER A 42 12.68 37.81 -1.82
N GLY A 43 12.97 37.99 -0.53
CA GLY A 43 14.31 37.94 0.03
C GLY A 43 14.91 36.54 0.11
N ILE A 44 16.23 36.51 0.33
CA ILE A 44 16.99 35.26 0.44
C ILE A 44 16.53 34.39 1.62
N VAL A 45 16.12 35.02 2.73
CA VAL A 45 15.67 34.32 3.94
C VAL A 45 14.40 33.51 3.66
N PHE A 46 13.41 34.10 2.99
CA PHE A 46 12.20 33.39 2.57
C PHE A 46 12.49 32.28 1.55
N THR A 47 13.45 32.51 0.66
CA THR A 47 13.84 31.52 -0.35
C THR A 47 14.51 30.30 0.28
N VAL A 48 15.40 30.51 1.24
CA VAL A 48 16.07 29.42 1.98
C VAL A 48 15.07 28.68 2.87
N LEU A 49 14.20 29.39 3.60
CA LEU A 49 13.17 28.76 4.43
C LEU A 49 12.17 27.95 3.59
N ALA A 50 11.74 28.46 2.44
CA ALA A 50 10.86 27.72 1.53
C ALA A 50 11.54 26.48 0.94
N ALA A 51 12.84 26.56 0.60
CA ALA A 51 13.58 25.39 0.11
C ALA A 51 13.71 24.29 1.18
N LEU A 52 13.92 24.68 2.44
CA LEU A 52 13.98 23.74 3.57
C LEU A 52 12.61 23.09 3.86
N SER A 53 11.51 23.85 3.74
CA SER A 53 10.13 23.36 3.92
C SER A 53 9.82 22.13 3.05
N GLY A 54 10.21 22.17 1.77
CA GLY A 54 9.95 21.07 0.83
C GLY A 54 10.69 19.77 1.19
N MET A 55 11.94 19.87 1.66
CA MET A 55 12.78 18.71 1.98
C MET A 55 12.28 17.95 3.22
N GLU A 56 11.70 18.66 4.18
CA GLU A 56 11.28 18.08 5.46
C GLU A 56 9.97 17.29 5.33
N TYR A 57 9.07 17.69 4.43
CA TYR A 57 7.85 16.91 4.15
C TYR A 57 8.16 15.52 3.58
N GLU A 58 9.09 15.44 2.64
CA GLU A 58 9.56 14.18 2.09
C GLU A 58 10.24 13.33 3.18
N TYR A 59 11.09 13.95 4.00
CA TYR A 59 11.75 13.26 5.12
C TYR A 59 10.74 12.66 6.14
N ILE A 60 9.74 13.43 6.59
CA ILE A 60 8.73 12.95 7.54
C ILE A 60 7.89 11.83 6.94
N ARG A 61 7.54 11.95 5.65
CA ARG A 61 6.78 10.92 4.93
C ARG A 61 7.58 9.62 4.86
N ASP A 62 8.84 9.69 4.43
CA ASP A 62 9.69 8.52 4.26
C ASP A 62 9.97 7.84 5.60
N ARG A 63 10.26 8.61 6.66
CA ARG A 63 10.42 8.10 8.03
C ARG A 63 9.16 7.39 8.54
N THR A 64 7.99 7.95 8.23
CA THR A 64 6.71 7.38 8.64
C THR A 64 6.45 6.07 7.89
N LEU A 65 6.72 6.05 6.58
CA LEU A 65 6.57 4.84 5.76
C LEU A 65 7.54 3.74 6.22
N GLU A 66 8.80 4.06 6.46
CA GLU A 66 9.81 3.16 7.03
C GLU A 66 9.36 2.62 8.40
N GLY A 67 8.85 3.49 9.27
CA GLY A 67 8.33 3.10 10.58
C GLY A 67 7.11 2.18 10.48
N GLN A 68 6.20 2.45 9.53
CA GLN A 68 5.06 1.59 9.24
C GLN A 68 5.50 0.23 8.69
N GLU A 69 6.44 0.20 7.75
CA GLU A 69 6.99 -1.03 7.19
C GLU A 69 7.69 -1.87 8.27
N SER A 70 8.52 -1.26 9.11
CA SER A 70 9.14 -1.90 10.28
C SER A 70 8.10 -2.44 11.27
N ALA A 71 7.00 -1.73 11.50
CA ALA A 71 5.92 -2.21 12.34
C ALA A 71 5.19 -3.40 11.68
N ARG A 72 4.93 -3.36 10.37
CA ARG A 72 4.36 -4.50 9.62
C ARG A 72 5.28 -5.72 9.65
N ALA A 73 6.59 -5.54 9.46
CA ALA A 73 7.59 -6.60 9.55
C ALA A 73 7.62 -7.26 10.93
N ARG A 74 7.35 -6.49 11.99
CA ARG A 74 7.17 -6.99 13.36
C ARG A 74 5.76 -7.54 13.64
N GLY A 75 4.95 -7.75 12.62
CA GLY A 75 3.61 -8.32 12.73
C GLY A 75 2.55 -7.36 13.30
N LYS A 76 2.83 -6.05 13.38
CA LYS A 76 1.86 -5.07 13.85
C LYS A 76 0.91 -4.70 12.71
N ALA A 77 -0.36 -5.05 12.86
CA ALA A 77 -1.41 -4.57 11.98
C ALA A 77 -1.57 -3.04 12.13
N ILE A 78 -1.40 -2.32 11.03
CA ILE A 78 -1.58 -0.86 10.95
C ILE A 78 -2.99 -0.59 10.43
N GLY A 79 -3.80 0.09 11.24
CA GLY A 79 -5.20 0.36 10.97
C GLY A 79 -6.11 0.00 12.14
N GLY A 80 -7.43 0.10 11.93
CA GLY A 80 -8.41 -0.35 12.92
C GLY A 80 -8.29 -1.86 13.15
N ALA A 81 -8.18 -2.29 14.41
CA ALA A 81 -8.11 -3.71 14.75
C ALA A 81 -9.30 -4.45 14.11
N ALA A 82 -9.02 -5.50 13.33
CA ALA A 82 -10.06 -6.38 12.84
C ALA A 82 -10.77 -7.01 14.05
N VAL A 83 -12.02 -6.61 14.25
CA VAL A 83 -12.88 -7.11 15.33
C VAL A 83 -13.54 -8.45 14.93
N ILE A 84 -13.33 -8.86 13.67
CA ILE A 84 -13.93 -10.04 13.07
C ILE A 84 -13.09 -11.27 13.42
N ASP A 85 -13.72 -12.24 14.06
CA ASP A 85 -13.15 -13.54 14.39
C ASP A 85 -13.73 -14.61 13.46
N GLU A 86 -12.97 -15.67 13.17
CA GLU A 86 -13.40 -16.72 12.23
C GLU A 86 -14.68 -17.44 12.72
N VAL A 87 -14.75 -17.70 14.02
CA VAL A 87 -15.96 -18.26 14.66
C VAL A 87 -17.17 -17.33 14.46
N MET A 88 -16.96 -16.02 14.58
CA MET A 88 -18.01 -15.02 14.40
C MET A 88 -18.51 -14.99 12.95
N LEU A 89 -17.60 -15.15 11.98
CA LEU A 89 -17.94 -15.23 10.56
C LEU A 89 -18.79 -16.48 10.26
N VAL A 90 -18.40 -17.65 10.77
CA VAL A 90 -19.16 -18.91 10.58
C VAL A 90 -20.58 -18.77 11.12
N VAL A 91 -20.74 -18.24 12.34
CA VAL A 91 -22.07 -18.02 12.92
C VAL A 91 -22.88 -17.01 12.11
N ALA A 92 -22.24 -15.95 11.62
CA ALA A 92 -22.92 -14.95 10.80
C ALA A 92 -23.41 -15.51 9.46
N LEU A 93 -22.62 -16.36 8.79
CA LEU A 93 -23.01 -17.06 7.56
C LEU A 93 -24.21 -17.98 7.82
N HIS A 94 -24.17 -18.77 8.89
CA HIS A 94 -25.28 -19.64 9.27
C HIS A 94 -26.58 -18.85 9.55
N LEU A 95 -26.48 -17.69 10.21
CA LEU A 95 -27.64 -16.82 10.45
C LEU A 95 -28.15 -16.15 9.16
N ARG A 96 -27.26 -15.83 8.22
CA ARG A 96 -27.61 -15.32 6.89
C ARG A 96 -28.38 -16.36 6.08
N GLU A 97 -27.92 -17.61 6.06
CA GLU A 97 -28.60 -18.72 5.37
C GLU A 97 -30.03 -18.94 5.89
N ARG A 98 -30.25 -18.69 7.18
CA ARG A 98 -31.58 -18.73 7.82
C ARG A 98 -32.46 -17.50 7.52
N GLY A 99 -32.02 -16.60 6.63
CA GLY A 99 -32.76 -15.41 6.21
C GLY A 99 -32.86 -14.31 7.27
N LYS A 100 -31.97 -14.28 8.27
CA LYS A 100 -31.99 -13.22 9.28
C LYS A 100 -31.52 -11.88 8.69
N SER A 101 -32.14 -10.79 9.14
CA SER A 101 -31.72 -9.43 8.76
C SER A 101 -30.35 -9.10 9.37
N LEU A 102 -29.62 -8.16 8.76
CA LEU A 102 -28.31 -7.71 9.28
C LEU A 102 -28.36 -7.24 10.74
N ARG A 103 -29.46 -6.58 11.14
CA ARG A 103 -29.68 -6.16 12.54
C ARG A 103 -29.91 -7.36 13.45
N GLY A 104 -30.67 -8.36 13.00
CA GLY A 104 -30.89 -9.60 13.74
C GLY A 104 -29.60 -10.41 13.92
N ILE A 105 -28.77 -10.47 12.87
CA ILE A 105 -27.45 -11.11 12.93
C ILE A 105 -26.56 -10.36 13.92
N ALA A 106 -26.46 -9.03 13.82
CA ALA A 106 -25.66 -8.20 14.72
C ALA A 106 -26.02 -8.40 16.20
N ALA A 107 -27.32 -8.46 16.52
CA ALA A 107 -27.79 -8.67 17.90
C ALA A 107 -27.47 -10.06 18.47
N GLN A 108 -27.21 -11.05 17.61
CA GLN A 108 -26.92 -12.44 18.03
C GLN A 108 -25.42 -12.75 18.05
N LEU A 109 -24.59 -11.89 17.47
CA LEU A 109 -23.13 -12.04 17.48
C LEU A 109 -22.52 -11.32 18.67
N VAL A 110 -21.42 -11.87 19.18
CA VAL A 110 -20.62 -11.25 20.25
C VAL A 110 -19.18 -11.18 19.81
N ILE A 111 -18.57 -10.01 19.99
CA ILE A 111 -17.16 -9.78 19.68
C ILE A 111 -16.30 -10.54 20.69
N THR A 112 -15.43 -11.42 20.21
CA THR A 112 -14.58 -12.29 21.06
C THR A 112 -13.20 -11.69 21.35
N LYS A 113 -12.71 -10.78 20.49
CA LYS A 113 -11.35 -10.23 20.53
C LYS A 113 -11.32 -8.69 20.53
N GLY A 114 -10.24 -8.13 21.06
CA GLY A 114 -9.95 -6.68 21.01
C GLY A 114 -10.66 -5.84 22.08
N LYS A 115 -10.58 -4.51 21.92
CA LYS A 115 -11.06 -3.52 22.91
C LYS A 115 -12.58 -3.59 23.16
N LYS A 116 -13.35 -4.07 22.17
CA LYS A 116 -14.82 -4.19 22.24
C LYS A 116 -15.29 -5.62 22.55
N LYS A 117 -14.45 -6.45 23.18
CA LYS A 117 -14.83 -7.80 23.60
C LYS A 117 -16.10 -7.77 24.46
N GLY A 118 -17.04 -8.68 24.17
CA GLY A 118 -18.33 -8.80 24.85
C GLY A 118 -19.44 -7.91 24.29
N TRP A 119 -19.15 -7.01 23.34
CA TRP A 119 -20.16 -6.17 22.69
C TRP A 119 -20.72 -6.81 21.43
N HIS A 120 -21.93 -6.43 21.06
CA HIS A 120 -22.52 -6.76 19.76
C HIS A 120 -21.90 -5.92 18.66
N PRO A 121 -21.54 -6.51 17.51
CA PRO A 121 -21.06 -5.74 16.36
C PRO A 121 -22.19 -4.86 15.80
N SER A 122 -21.81 -3.77 15.12
CA SER A 122 -22.79 -2.96 14.40
C SER A 122 -23.28 -3.68 13.13
N PRO A 123 -24.50 -3.38 12.63
CA PRO A 123 -24.96 -3.93 11.35
C PRO A 123 -24.02 -3.63 10.18
N ALA A 124 -23.33 -2.48 10.19
CA ALA A 124 -22.33 -2.12 9.18
C ALA A 124 -21.08 -3.03 9.26
N THR A 125 -20.67 -3.41 10.48
CA THR A 125 -19.59 -4.38 10.68
C THR A 125 -19.97 -5.75 10.14
N VAL A 126 -21.21 -6.19 10.36
CA VAL A 126 -21.73 -7.46 9.81
C VAL A 126 -21.79 -7.41 8.29
N LEU A 127 -22.29 -6.33 7.71
CA LEU A 127 -22.32 -6.14 6.26
C LEU A 127 -20.92 -6.22 5.65
N ARG A 128 -19.96 -5.48 6.23
CA ARG A 128 -18.57 -5.47 5.75
C ARG A 128 -17.95 -6.86 5.82
N MET A 129 -18.12 -7.56 6.94
CA MET A 129 -17.62 -8.92 7.15
C MET A 129 -18.16 -9.91 6.11
N LEU A 130 -19.47 -9.89 5.85
CA LEU A 130 -20.09 -10.79 4.88
C LEU A 130 -19.64 -10.46 3.44
N ARG A 131 -19.49 -9.18 3.11
CA ARG A 131 -18.99 -8.74 1.81
C ARG A 131 -17.53 -9.15 1.58
N GLU A 132 -16.66 -8.93 2.56
CA GLU A 132 -15.26 -9.35 2.50
C GLU A 132 -15.14 -10.87 2.26
N HIS A 133 -16.01 -11.67 2.89
CA HIS A 133 -16.09 -13.11 2.65
C HIS A 133 -16.55 -13.45 1.23
N ASP A 134 -17.63 -12.83 0.74
CA ASP A 134 -18.16 -13.09 -0.60
C ASP A 134 -17.16 -12.66 -1.69
N ASP A 135 -16.47 -11.54 -1.51
CA ASP A 135 -15.40 -11.05 -2.41
C ASP A 135 -14.20 -12.02 -2.43
N THR A 136 -13.81 -12.55 -1.26
CA THR A 136 -12.74 -13.54 -1.13
C THR A 136 -13.12 -14.86 -1.80
N ALA A 137 -14.36 -15.34 -1.60
CA ALA A 137 -14.88 -16.54 -2.23
C ALA A 137 -14.97 -16.40 -3.75
N ALA A 138 -15.42 -15.24 -4.26
CA ALA A 138 -15.46 -14.96 -5.70
C ALA A 138 -14.05 -14.94 -6.32
N THR A 139 -13.07 -14.35 -5.63
CA THR A 139 -11.68 -14.32 -6.09
C THR A 139 -11.07 -15.72 -6.12
N ALA A 140 -11.32 -16.54 -5.09
CA ALA A 140 -10.86 -17.92 -5.03
C ALA A 140 -11.49 -18.79 -6.14
N ALA A 141 -12.79 -18.61 -6.41
CA ALA A 141 -13.49 -19.31 -7.50
C ALA A 141 -12.92 -18.91 -8.88
N ALA A 142 -12.64 -17.63 -9.09
CA ALA A 142 -12.02 -17.14 -10.34
C ALA A 142 -10.58 -17.65 -10.53
N ALA A 143 -9.80 -17.78 -9.45
CA ALA A 143 -8.47 -18.36 -9.50
C ALA A 143 -8.51 -19.88 -9.80
N GLY A 144 -9.47 -20.60 -9.21
CA GLY A 144 -9.69 -22.03 -9.48
C GLY A 144 -10.12 -22.30 -10.93
N ALA A 145 -10.95 -21.42 -11.50
CA ALA A 145 -11.36 -21.53 -12.91
C ALA A 145 -10.15 -21.37 -13.87
N ARG A 146 -9.28 -20.38 -13.63
CA ARG A 146 -8.06 -20.19 -14.44
C ARG A 146 -7.10 -21.38 -14.37
N ALA A 147 -6.99 -22.02 -13.21
CA ALA A 147 -6.13 -23.20 -13.05
C ALA A 147 -6.66 -24.45 -13.79
N LEU A 148 -7.96 -24.51 -14.10
CA LEU A 148 -8.58 -25.58 -14.89
C LEU A 148 -8.49 -25.31 -16.41
N ASP A 149 -8.39 -24.04 -16.82
CA ASP A 149 -8.18 -23.67 -18.23
C ASP A 149 -6.72 -23.86 -18.68
N ASP A 150 -5.75 -23.90 -17.75
CA ASP A 150 -4.33 -24.19 -17.97
C ASP A 150 -4.01 -25.71 -17.92
N ASP A 151 -4.83 -26.54 -18.58
CA ASP A 151 -4.59 -27.98 -18.68
C ASP A 151 -3.46 -28.28 -19.71
N PRO A 152 -2.29 -28.83 -19.33
CA PRO A 152 -1.14 -28.99 -20.23
C PRO A 152 -1.30 -30.12 -21.28
N ALA A 153 -2.48 -30.73 -21.38
CA ALA A 153 -2.72 -31.93 -22.18
C ALA A 153 -3.12 -31.67 -23.66
N SER A 154 -3.20 -30.42 -24.14
CA SER A 154 -3.63 -30.13 -25.52
C SER A 154 -2.52 -29.96 -26.58
N LEU A 155 -1.24 -30.16 -26.24
CA LEU A 155 -0.19 -30.22 -27.27
C LEU A 155 -0.21 -31.58 -27.99
N ALA A 156 -1.01 -31.66 -29.06
CA ALA A 156 -0.86 -32.68 -30.09
C ALA A 156 0.55 -32.61 -30.71
N PRO A 157 1.21 -33.74 -31.02
CA PRO A 157 2.55 -33.73 -31.59
C PRO A 157 2.50 -33.28 -33.05
N ALA A 158 3.18 -32.16 -33.36
CA ALA A 158 3.35 -31.67 -34.72
C ALA A 158 4.15 -32.68 -35.57
N SER A 159 3.59 -33.04 -36.72
CA SER A 159 4.20 -33.87 -37.76
C SER A 159 5.40 -33.17 -38.40
N SER A 160 6.57 -33.79 -38.36
CA SER A 160 7.76 -33.36 -39.09
C SER A 160 7.72 -33.90 -40.53
N THR A 161 7.65 -32.98 -41.50
CA THR A 161 7.92 -33.27 -42.91
C THR A 161 9.40 -32.96 -43.16
N PRO A 162 10.21 -33.85 -43.76
CA PRO A 162 11.60 -33.56 -44.08
C PRO A 162 11.70 -32.80 -45.41
N PRO A 163 12.61 -31.81 -45.56
CA PRO A 163 12.88 -31.22 -46.86
C PRO A 163 13.86 -32.05 -47.68
N ALA A 164 13.53 -32.18 -48.97
CA ALA A 164 14.29 -32.89 -49.98
C ALA A 164 15.49 -32.09 -50.52
N ALA A 165 16.62 -32.80 -50.64
CA ALA A 165 17.57 -32.86 -51.77
C ALA A 165 18.10 -31.59 -52.47
N ALA A 166 19.43 -31.43 -52.39
CA ALA A 166 20.34 -31.07 -53.50
C ALA A 166 21.71 -31.73 -53.17
N ALA A 167 22.21 -32.77 -53.87
CA ALA A 167 22.91 -32.76 -55.16
C ALA A 167 23.93 -31.60 -55.25
N ASP A 168 25.22 -31.74 -55.56
CA ASP A 168 26.03 -32.75 -56.25
C ASP A 168 27.49 -32.23 -56.18
N GLN A 169 28.49 -33.10 -55.93
CA GLN A 169 29.78 -33.16 -56.66
C GLN A 169 30.84 -34.06 -55.99
N PRO A 170 31.75 -34.67 -56.77
CA PRO A 170 32.26 -36.02 -56.48
C PRO A 170 33.76 -36.12 -56.12
N ALA A 171 34.07 -37.25 -55.47
CA ALA A 171 35.26 -38.10 -55.55
C ALA A 171 36.63 -37.53 -55.97
N GLY A 172 37.61 -37.68 -55.06
CA GLY A 172 39.03 -37.82 -55.39
C GLY A 172 39.77 -38.60 -54.29
N PRO A 173 40.75 -39.49 -54.59
CA PRO A 173 40.92 -40.73 -53.84
C PRO A 173 42.23 -40.85 -53.03
N ASN A 174 42.23 -41.86 -52.17
CA ASN A 174 43.31 -42.86 -51.96
C ASN A 174 44.27 -42.73 -50.76
N ARG A 175 44.20 -43.78 -49.93
CA ARG A 175 45.28 -44.60 -49.32
C ARG A 175 46.46 -43.95 -48.58
N ALA A 176 46.54 -44.44 -47.34
CA ALA A 176 47.64 -45.26 -46.79
C ALA A 176 48.64 -44.58 -45.83
N ALA A 177 48.63 -45.16 -44.63
CA ALA A 177 49.79 -45.69 -43.90
C ALA A 177 50.73 -44.73 -43.16
N ARG A 178 50.84 -45.06 -41.86
CA ARG A 178 51.94 -44.87 -40.89
C ARG A 178 52.12 -43.50 -40.25
#